data_AF-A0A150P991-F1
#
_entry.id   AF-A0A150P991-F1
#
_cell.length_a   1.000
_cell.length_b   1.000
_cell.length_c   1.000
_cell.angle_alpha   90.00
_cell.angle_beta   90.00
_cell.angle_gamma   90.00
#
_symmetry.space_group_name_H-M   'P 1'
#
loop_
_entity.id
_entity.type
_entity.pdbx_description
1 polymer ?
#
loop_
_entity_poly.entity_id
_entity_poly.type
_entity_poly.pdbx_seq_one_letter_code
_entity_poly.pdbx_strand_id
1 'polypeptide(L)'
;MSFMTSPHFLRRALLADAIVSGATGLLMVAAAAPLAGLTGLPEALFRWAGASLLPFAALVAWLGTREKPARGAVLAVVVTNALWVVDSVLLLALGWF
;
A
#
# COMPACT_ATOMS: atom_id res chain seq x y z
N MET A 1 15.08 20.10 16.35
CA MET A 1 13.98 19.22 15.88
C MET A 1 13.56 19.66 14.48
N SER A 2 13.95 18.95 13.41
CA SER A 2 13.47 19.24 12.04
C SER A 2 13.59 18.02 11.11
N PHE A 3 13.25 16.83 11.59
CA PHE A 3 13.08 15.67 10.69
C PHE A 3 11.82 15.83 9.82
N MET A 4 10.83 16.60 10.29
CA MET A 4 9.53 16.80 9.66
C MET A 4 9.57 17.62 8.35
N THR A 5 10.68 18.30 8.06
CA THR A 5 10.80 19.20 6.88
C THR A 5 11.90 18.76 5.91
N SER A 6 12.49 17.59 6.10
CA SER A 6 13.59 17.11 5.25
C SER A 6 13.06 16.48 3.96
N PRO A 7 13.37 17.03 2.76
CA PRO A 7 12.96 16.45 1.48
C PRO A 7 13.47 15.01 1.29
N HIS A 8 14.64 14.71 1.87
CA HIS A 8 15.24 13.37 1.83
C HIS A 8 14.48 12.36 2.68
N PHE A 9 13.89 12.78 3.81
CA PHE A 9 13.09 11.90 4.65
C PHE A 9 11.80 11.49 3.94
N LEU A 10 11.05 12.47 3.41
CA LEU A 10 9.81 12.20 2.67
C LEU A 10 10.05 11.27 1.49
N ARG A 11 11.10 11.53 0.71
CA ARG A 11 11.47 10.68 -0.43
C ARG A 11 11.79 9.24 -0.02
N ARG A 12 12.57 9.04 1.05
CA ARG A 12 12.86 7.69 1.56
C ARG A 12 11.62 7.00 2.08
N ALA A 13 10.72 7.73 2.76
CA ALA A 13 9.46 7.19 3.25
C ALA A 13 8.57 6.72 2.08
N LEU A 14 8.43 7.53 1.03
CA LEU A 14 7.68 7.13 -0.17
C LEU A 14 8.29 5.91 -0.87
N LEU A 15 9.63 5.85 -1.00
CA LEU A 15 10.27 4.68 -1.61
C LEU A 15 10.11 3.42 -0.75
N ALA A 16 10.20 3.54 0.58
CA ALA A 16 9.94 2.43 1.49
C ALA A 16 8.49 1.94 1.40
N ASP A 17 7.53 2.87 1.38
CA ASP A 17 6.11 2.58 1.19
C ASP A 17 5.87 1.83 -0.13
N ALA A 18 6.46 2.31 -1.24
CA ALA A 18 6.36 1.65 -2.53
C ALA A 18 6.94 0.23 -2.53
N ILE A 19 8.08 0.01 -1.86
CA ILE A 19 8.70 -1.32 -1.75
C ILE A 19 7.80 -2.25 -0.95
N VAL A 20 7.29 -1.81 0.19
CA VAL A 20 6.41 -2.62 1.05
C VAL A 20 5.11 -2.93 0.32
N SER A 21 4.44 -1.91 -0.23
CA SER A 21 3.20 -2.07 -1.00
C SER A 21 3.39 -2.99 -2.21
N GLY A 22 4.49 -2.84 -2.94
CA GLY A 22 4.82 -3.70 -4.08
C GLY A 22 5.10 -5.14 -3.67
N ALA A 23 5.89 -5.35 -2.61
CA ALA A 23 6.18 -6.68 -2.08
C ALA A 23 4.91 -7.38 -1.57
N THR A 24 4.04 -6.64 -0.86
CA THR A 24 2.74 -7.14 -0.40
C THR A 24 1.83 -7.46 -1.58
N GLY A 25 1.74 -6.60 -2.58
CA GLY A 25 0.94 -6.84 -3.78
C GLY A 25 1.40 -8.08 -4.55
N LEU A 26 2.72 -8.22 -4.74
CA LEU A 26 3.31 -9.41 -5.37
C LEU A 26 3.06 -10.68 -4.55
N LEU A 27 3.20 -10.61 -3.23
CA LEU A 27 2.90 -11.73 -2.33
C LEU A 27 1.42 -12.13 -2.43
N MET A 28 0.51 -11.16 -2.39
CA MET A 28 -0.94 -11.40 -2.52
C MET A 28 -1.31 -12.03 -3.85
N VAL A 29 -0.71 -11.56 -4.96
CA VAL A 29 -0.97 -12.15 -6.28
C VAL A 29 -0.33 -13.53 -6.40
N ALA A 30 0.94 -13.71 -6.04
CA ALA A 30 1.67 -14.97 -6.25
C ALA A 30 1.22 -16.08 -5.29
N ALA A 31 0.87 -15.71 -4.05
CA ALA A 31 0.51 -16.64 -2.97
C ALA A 31 -0.97 -16.51 -2.56
N ALA A 32 -1.86 -16.07 -3.46
CA ALA A 32 -3.28 -15.88 -3.14
C ALA A 32 -3.96 -17.12 -2.56
N ALA A 33 -3.77 -18.30 -3.17
CA ALA A 33 -4.38 -19.55 -2.71
C ALA A 33 -3.86 -19.97 -1.32
N PRO A 34 -2.53 -20.00 -1.06
CA PRO A 34 -2.00 -20.19 0.28
C PRO A 34 -2.53 -19.20 1.31
N LEU A 35 -2.60 -17.91 0.97
CA LEU A 35 -3.10 -16.86 1.86
C LEU A 35 -4.59 -17.04 2.17
N ALA A 36 -5.40 -17.43 1.17
CA ALA A 36 -6.79 -17.79 1.35
C ALA A 36 -6.95 -18.97 2.31
N GLY A 37 -6.13 -20.02 2.17
CA GLY A 37 -6.12 -21.16 3.08
C GLY A 37 -5.74 -20.79 4.52
N LEU A 38 -4.80 -19.85 4.71
CA LEU A 38 -4.35 -19.42 6.04
C LEU A 38 -5.34 -18.49 6.75
N THR A 39 -6.02 -17.63 5.99
CA THR A 39 -6.89 -16.57 6.55
C THR A 39 -8.38 -16.92 6.51
N GLY A 40 -8.78 -17.91 5.71
CA GLY A 40 -10.17 -18.22 5.45
C GLY A 40 -10.87 -17.21 4.53
N LEU A 41 -10.14 -16.24 3.96
CA LEU A 41 -10.68 -15.24 3.06
C LEU A 41 -10.70 -15.73 1.60
N PRO A 42 -11.57 -15.17 0.74
CA PRO A 42 -11.65 -15.58 -0.66
C PRO A 42 -10.33 -15.36 -1.42
N GLU A 43 -9.89 -16.33 -2.22
CA GLU A 43 -8.68 -16.16 -3.05
C GLU A 43 -8.79 -14.96 -4.00
N ALA A 44 -9.98 -14.75 -4.58
CA ALA A 44 -10.23 -13.63 -5.49
C ALA A 44 -9.94 -12.27 -4.82
N LEU A 45 -10.23 -12.13 -3.51
CA LEU A 45 -9.90 -10.93 -2.75
C LEU A 45 -8.41 -10.65 -2.80
N PHE A 46 -7.56 -11.65 -2.50
CA PHE A 46 -6.10 -11.48 -2.57
C PHE A 46 -5.59 -11.18 -3.97
N ARG A 47 -6.15 -11.81 -5.01
CA ARG A 47 -5.76 -11.56 -6.40
C ARG A 47 -6.05 -10.10 -6.79
N TRP A 48 -7.27 -9.61 -6.53
CA TRP A 48 -7.67 -8.25 -6.89
C TRP A 48 -7.00 -7.19 -6.01
N ALA A 49 -6.95 -7.41 -4.69
CA ALA A 49 -6.26 -6.53 -3.75
C ALA A 49 -4.77 -6.44 -4.10
N GLY A 50 -4.11 -7.56 -4.32
CA GLY A 50 -2.71 -7.61 -4.72
C GLY A 50 -2.46 -6.94 -6.07
N ALA A 51 -3.29 -7.20 -7.08
CA ALA A 51 -3.19 -6.55 -8.39
C ALA A 51 -3.39 -5.03 -8.31
N SER A 52 -4.25 -4.54 -7.40
CA SER A 52 -4.48 -3.11 -7.17
C SER A 52 -3.31 -2.41 -6.46
N LEU A 53 -2.56 -3.14 -5.62
CA LEU A 53 -1.37 -2.61 -4.94
C LEU A 53 -0.20 -2.38 -5.90
N LEU A 54 -0.09 -3.13 -6.99
CA LEU A 54 1.01 -2.98 -7.95
C LEU A 54 1.04 -1.60 -8.65
N PRO A 55 -0.05 -1.10 -9.26
CA PRO A 55 -0.08 0.24 -9.84
C PRO A 55 0.03 1.32 -8.76
N PHE A 56 -0.51 1.10 -7.56
CA PHE A 56 -0.32 2.01 -6.42
C PHE A 56 1.16 2.13 -6.03
N ALA A 57 1.84 1.01 -5.83
CA ALA A 57 3.26 0.96 -5.51
C ALA A 57 4.11 1.64 -6.61
N ALA A 58 3.78 1.42 -7.89
CA ALA A 58 4.46 2.09 -8.99
C ALA A 58 4.28 3.63 -8.95
N LEU A 59 3.06 4.11 -8.65
CA LEU A 59 2.77 5.54 -8.48
C LEU A 59 3.53 6.14 -7.29
N VAL A 60 3.56 5.45 -6.16
CA VAL A 60 4.28 5.89 -4.95
C VAL A 60 5.79 5.90 -5.20
N ALA A 61 6.34 4.88 -5.87
CA ALA A 61 7.75 4.84 -6.26
C ALA A 61 8.11 6.02 -7.15
N TRP A 62 7.30 6.28 -8.18
CA TRP A 62 7.46 7.43 -9.06
C TRP A 62 7.43 8.75 -8.29
N LEU A 63 6.51 8.91 -7.34
CA LEU A 63 6.45 10.11 -6.49
C LEU A 63 7.71 10.25 -5.62
N GLY A 64 8.23 9.14 -5.10
CA GLY A 64 9.49 9.06 -4.37
C GLY A 64 10.74 9.41 -5.19
N THR A 65 10.67 9.44 -6.52
CA THR A 65 11.79 9.92 -7.36
C THR A 65 11.81 11.43 -7.56
N ARG A 66 10.74 12.15 -7.20
CA ARG A 66 10.61 13.59 -7.43
C ARG A 66 11.32 14.39 -6.35
N GLU A 67 12.02 15.45 -6.77
CA GLU A 67 12.68 16.38 -5.83
C GLU A 67 11.66 17.17 -5.00
N LYS A 68 10.54 17.54 -5.61
CA LYS A 68 9.44 18.30 -4.99
C LYS A 68 8.10 17.65 -5.34
N PRO A 69 7.70 16.57 -4.66
CA PRO A 69 6.40 15.96 -4.88
C PRO A 69 5.28 16.93 -4.49
N ALA A 70 4.19 16.96 -5.26
CA ALA A 70 3.05 17.79 -4.96
C ALA A 70 2.43 17.36 -3.63
N ARG A 71 2.18 18.32 -2.72
CA ARG A 71 1.61 18.03 -1.38
C ARG A 71 0.30 17.25 -1.46
N GLY A 72 -0.56 17.58 -2.42
CA GLY A 72 -1.82 16.87 -2.65
C GLY A 72 -1.62 15.39 -3.01
N ALA A 73 -0.62 15.07 -3.82
CA ALA A 73 -0.31 13.69 -4.19
C ALA A 73 0.21 12.89 -2.98
N VAL A 74 1.07 13.48 -2.16
CA VAL A 74 1.55 12.84 -0.91
C VAL A 74 0.40 12.60 0.06
N LEU A 75 -0.50 13.58 0.23
CA LEU A 75 -1.68 13.42 1.07
C LEU A 75 -2.63 12.33 0.54
N ALA A 76 -2.80 12.21 -0.78
CA ALA A 76 -3.57 11.13 -1.36
C ALA A 76 -2.99 9.76 -1.01
N VAL A 77 -1.67 9.58 -1.10
CA VAL A 77 -0.99 8.34 -0.67
C VAL A 77 -1.27 8.04 0.80
N VAL A 78 -1.16 9.03 1.68
CA VAL A 78 -1.44 8.88 3.13
C VAL A 78 -2.89 8.46 3.37
N VAL A 79 -3.85 9.13 2.72
CA VAL A 79 -5.28 8.81 2.86
C VAL A 79 -5.57 7.41 2.33
N THR A 80 -5.03 7.03 1.18
CA THR A 80 -5.20 5.67 0.63
C THR A 80 -4.66 4.61 1.57
N ASN A 81 -3.46 4.81 2.14
CA ASN A 81 -2.90 3.88 3.13
C ASN A 81 -3.75 3.81 4.41
N ALA A 82 -4.27 4.94 4.89
CA ALA A 82 -5.15 4.96 6.05
C ALA A 82 -6.46 4.21 5.77
N LEU A 83 -7.07 4.44 4.61
CA LEU A 83 -8.27 3.73 4.17
C LEU A 83 -8.00 2.23 4.05
N TRP A 84 -6.87 1.82 3.48
CA TRP A 84 -6.48 0.41 3.38
C TRP A 84 -6.41 -0.29 4.74
N VAL A 85 -5.81 0.37 5.74
CA VAL A 85 -5.72 -0.16 7.10
C VAL A 85 -7.10 -0.27 7.73
N VAL A 86 -7.92 0.78 7.64
CA VAL A 86 -9.29 0.77 8.18
C VAL A 86 -10.12 -0.33 7.52
N ASP A 87 -10.08 -0.43 6.20
CA ASP A 87 -10.77 -1.44 5.40
C ASP A 87 -10.35 -2.87 5.81
N SER A 88 -9.05 -3.11 5.95
CA SER A 88 -8.50 -4.39 6.42
C SER A 88 -9.00 -4.76 7.82
N VAL A 89 -9.06 -3.80 8.75
CA VAL A 89 -9.58 -4.03 10.11
C VAL A 89 -11.07 -4.32 10.08
N LEU A 90 -11.85 -3.55 9.32
CA LEU A 90 -13.29 -3.78 9.16
C LEU A 90 -13.56 -5.13 8.50
N LEU A 91 -12.77 -5.52 7.50
CA LEU A 91 -12.86 -6.81 6.83
C LEU A 91 -12.68 -7.96 7.83
N LEU A 92 -11.67 -7.87 8.71
CA LEU A 92 -11.44 -8.88 9.75
C LEU A 92 -12.53 -8.85 10.84
N ALA A 93 -13.02 -7.68 11.23
CA ALA A 93 -13.99 -7.53 12.32
C ALA A 93 -15.42 -7.88 11.90
N LEU A 94 -15.80 -7.57 10.65
CA LEU A 94 -17.16 -7.67 10.16
C LEU A 94 -17.35 -8.76 9.11
N GLY A 95 -16.27 -9.28 8.52
CA GLY A 95 -16.34 -10.26 7.43
C GLY A 95 -17.12 -9.73 6.22
N TRP A 96 -17.11 -8.42 6.00
CA TRP A 96 -17.92 -7.77 4.98
C TRP A 96 -17.27 -7.98 3.60
N PHE A 97 -17.46 -9.16 3.03
CA PHE A 97 -17.10 -9.53 1.66
C PHE A 97 -18.16 -10.44 1.05
#